data_AF-A0A416JHL4-F1
#
_entry.id   AF-A0A416JHL4-F1
#
_cell.length_a   1.000
_cell.length_b   1.000
_cell.length_c   1.000
_cell.angle_alpha   90.00
_cell.angle_beta   90.00
_cell.angle_gamma   90.00
#
_symmetry.space_group_name_H-M   'P 1'
#
loop_
_entity.id
_entity.type
_entity.pdbx_description
1 polymer ?
#
loop_
_entity_poly.entity_id
_entity_poly.type
_entity_poly.pdbx_seq_one_letter_code
_entity_poly.pdbx_strand_id
1 'polypeptide(L)'
;MIHSDLRAANLLKDEHCIHAIDFDDSGFGWFLYDAAAAISFVEYDKRAGEWLSSWVNGYREVRPLSPEEAHLIPTFVMARRIQLMAWITSHDDSDPVKVYYRGFAGETVKMGERFLMGDPDFFSFIRRLGES
;
A
#
# COMPACT_ATOMS: atom_id res chain seq x y z
N MET A 1 4.37 -5.87 -15.49
CA MET A 1 4.82 -6.69 -14.36
C MET A 1 4.96 -5.78 -13.16
N ILE A 2 4.61 -6.28 -11.98
CA ILE A 2 4.73 -5.61 -10.68
C ILE A 2 5.61 -6.43 -9.76
N HIS A 3 6.16 -5.79 -8.74
CA HIS A 3 6.92 -6.49 -7.70
C HIS A 3 6.00 -7.22 -6.72
N SER A 4 4.79 -6.70 -6.47
CA SER A 4 3.76 -7.25 -5.57
C SER A 4 4.09 -7.22 -4.07
N ASP A 5 5.36 -7.04 -3.70
CA ASP A 5 5.83 -6.83 -2.33
C ASP A 5 6.88 -5.71 -2.20
N LEU A 6 6.65 -4.58 -2.89
CA LEU A 6 7.59 -3.45 -2.92
C LEU A 6 7.60 -2.62 -1.62
N ARG A 7 7.83 -3.26 -0.48
CA ARG A 7 7.92 -2.62 0.84
C ARG A 7 9.26 -1.92 1.03
N ALA A 8 9.31 -0.93 1.92
CA ALA A 8 10.57 -0.29 2.32
C ALA A 8 11.63 -1.28 2.83
N ALA A 9 11.21 -2.39 3.43
CA ALA A 9 12.09 -3.47 3.87
C ALA A 9 12.78 -4.22 2.70
N ASN A 10 12.19 -4.17 1.51
CA ASN A 10 12.68 -4.80 0.28
C ASN A 10 13.40 -3.79 -0.63
N LEU A 11 13.76 -2.61 -0.10
CA LEU A 11 14.53 -1.58 -0.77
C LEU A 11 15.87 -1.38 -0.04
N LEU A 12 16.97 -1.69 -0.73
CA LEU A 12 18.32 -1.42 -0.25
C LEU A 12 18.80 -0.10 -0.84
N LYS A 13 19.28 0.80 0.00
CA LYS A 13 19.84 2.09 -0.44
C LYS A 13 21.35 2.10 -0.26
N ASP A 14 22.06 2.45 -1.32
CA ASP A 14 23.48 2.83 -1.26
C ASP A 14 23.68 4.33 -1.57
N GLU A 15 24.92 4.75 -1.80
CA GLU A 15 25.26 6.16 -2.07
C GLU A 15 24.71 6.69 -3.41
N HIS A 16 24.36 5.81 -4.35
CA HIS A 16 24.07 6.19 -5.73
C HIS A 16 22.67 5.79 -6.17
N CYS A 17 22.13 4.69 -5.65
CA CYS A 17 20.83 4.17 -6.08
C CYS A 17 20.08 3.40 -4.99
N ILE A 18 18.83 3.11 -5.32
CA ILE A 18 17.94 2.24 -4.56
C ILE A 18 17.79 0.95 -5.37
N HIS A 19 18.01 -0.19 -4.72
CA HIS A 19 17.89 -1.52 -5.29
C HIS A 19 16.68 -2.22 -4.69
N ALA A 20 15.77 -2.69 -5.53
CA ALA A 20 14.71 -3.60 -5.10
C ALA A 20 15.25 -5.03 -5.00
N ILE A 21 14.77 -5.78 -4.02
CA ILE A 21 15.08 -7.20 -3.79
C ILE A 21 13.78 -7.96 -3.49
N ASP A 22 13.83 -9.30 -3.42
CA ASP A 22 12.69 -10.16 -3.05
C ASP A 22 11.56 -10.21 -4.10
N PHE A 23 11.91 -10.66 -5.31
CA PHE A 23 11.00 -10.73 -6.47
C PHE A 23 10.14 -12.00 -6.52
N ASP A 24 10.10 -12.83 -5.48
CA ASP A 24 9.42 -14.14 -5.53
C ASP A 24 7.89 -14.02 -5.72
N ASP A 25 7.30 -12.90 -5.27
CA ASP A 25 5.88 -12.57 -5.48
C ASP A 25 5.60 -11.81 -6.79
N SER A 26 6.62 -11.54 -7.61
CA SER A 26 6.49 -10.70 -8.80
C SER A 26 5.65 -11.37 -9.89
N GLY A 27 4.89 -10.56 -10.61
CA GLY A 27 3.98 -11.10 -11.61
C GLY A 27 3.23 -10.06 -12.44
N PHE A 28 2.23 -10.52 -13.18
CA PHE A 28 1.34 -9.64 -13.92
C PHE A 28 0.18 -9.20 -13.02
N GLY A 29 0.01 -7.89 -12.91
CA GLY A 29 -1.02 -7.27 -12.08
C GLY A 29 -1.13 -5.78 -12.37
N TRP A 30 -1.98 -5.11 -11.60
CA TRP A 30 -2.17 -3.67 -11.69
C TRP A 30 -0.96 -2.92 -11.13
N PHE A 31 -0.37 -2.01 -11.91
CA PHE A 31 0.85 -1.29 -11.49
C PHE A 31 0.72 -0.55 -10.16
N LEU A 32 -0.44 0.04 -9.88
CA LEU A 32 -0.69 0.77 -8.64
C LEU A 32 -0.84 -0.12 -7.41
N TYR A 33 -0.86 -1.44 -7.59
CA TYR A 33 -0.77 -2.37 -6.48
C TYR A 33 0.57 -2.22 -5.73
N ASP A 34 1.66 -1.88 -6.41
CA ASP A 34 2.96 -1.64 -5.77
C ASP A 34 2.93 -0.38 -4.87
N ALA A 35 2.06 0.60 -5.15
CA ALA A 35 1.85 1.74 -4.26
C ALA A 35 1.23 1.31 -2.92
N ALA A 36 0.26 0.38 -2.97
CA ALA A 36 -0.33 -0.20 -1.79
C ALA A 36 0.66 -1.10 -1.04
N ALA A 37 1.47 -1.89 -1.77
CA ALA A 37 2.52 -2.71 -1.19
C ALA A 37 3.54 -1.86 -0.42
N ALA A 38 3.91 -0.67 -0.91
CA ALA A 38 4.89 0.22 -0.30
C ALA A 38 4.55 0.65 1.14
N ILE A 39 3.27 0.71 1.49
CA ILE A 39 2.79 1.11 2.83
C ILE A 39 2.29 -0.08 3.68
N SER A 40 2.59 -1.32 3.27
CA SER A 40 2.14 -2.52 3.97
C SER A 40 2.43 -2.46 5.48
N PHE A 41 1.45 -2.83 6.30
CA PHE A 41 1.50 -2.84 7.77
C PHE A 41 1.60 -1.47 8.46
N VAL A 42 1.67 -0.37 7.70
CA VAL A 42 1.71 1.00 8.22
C VAL A 42 0.61 1.88 7.61
N GLU A 43 -0.40 1.27 7.00
CA GLU A 43 -1.48 1.97 6.29
C GLU A 43 -2.38 2.80 7.22
N TYR A 44 -2.36 2.49 8.52
CA TYR A 44 -3.09 3.22 9.57
C TYR A 44 -2.28 4.39 10.15
N ASP A 45 -1.00 4.55 9.80
CA ASP A 45 -0.22 5.72 10.24
C ASP A 45 -0.84 6.98 9.66
N LYS A 46 -0.98 8.03 10.47
CA LYS A 46 -1.51 9.33 10.05
C LYS A 46 -0.75 9.95 8.85
N ARG A 47 0.50 9.54 8.62
CA ARG A 47 1.37 9.97 7.51
C ARG A 47 1.23 9.10 6.26
N ALA A 48 0.48 7.98 6.29
CA ALA A 48 0.36 7.07 5.15
C ALA A 48 -0.12 7.80 3.88
N GLY A 49 -1.03 8.77 4.02
CA GLY A 49 -1.47 9.62 2.90
C GLY A 49 -0.34 10.49 2.31
N GLU A 50 0.55 11.03 3.15
CA GLU A 50 1.71 11.80 2.68
C GLU A 50 2.73 10.91 1.94
N TRP A 51 2.95 9.69 2.44
CA TRP A 51 3.85 8.73 1.81
C TRP A 51 3.31 8.26 0.46
N LEU A 52 2.02 7.92 0.38
CA LEU A 52 1.37 7.57 -0.89
C LEU A 52 1.40 8.75 -1.88
N SER A 53 1.14 9.98 -1.42
CA SER A 53 1.24 11.16 -2.28
C SER A 53 2.66 11.35 -2.83
N SER A 54 3.68 11.15 -1.99
CA SER A 54 5.08 11.23 -2.41
C SER A 54 5.42 10.12 -3.43
N TRP A 55 4.93 8.91 -3.21
CA TRP A 55 5.07 7.79 -4.14
C TRP A 55 4.44 8.10 -5.51
N VAL A 56 3.21 8.62 -5.50
CA VAL A 56 2.48 9.01 -6.74
C VAL A 56 3.22 10.10 -7.51
N ASN A 57 3.74 11.11 -6.81
CA ASN A 57 4.49 12.19 -7.45
C ASN A 57 5.75 11.63 -8.13
N GLY A 58 6.52 10.79 -7.45
CA GLY A 58 7.69 10.13 -8.06
C GLY A 58 7.32 9.22 -9.23
N TYR A 59 6.19 8.50 -9.14
CA TYR A 59 5.70 7.66 -10.24
C TYR A 59 5.39 8.50 -11.50
N ARG A 60 4.76 9.66 -11.32
CA ARG A 60 4.38 10.59 -12.40
C ARG A 60 5.58 11.18 -13.15
N GLU A 61 6.75 11.26 -12.52
CA GLU A 61 7.98 11.72 -13.18
C GLU A 61 8.45 10.77 -14.30
N VAL A 62 8.07 9.50 -14.23
CA VAL A 62 8.51 8.46 -15.17
C VAL A 62 7.35 7.97 -16.06
N ARG A 63 6.14 7.84 -15.50
CA ARG A 63 4.96 7.34 -16.24
C ARG A 63 3.73 8.22 -15.97
N PRO A 64 2.99 8.63 -17.02
CA PRO A 64 1.71 9.31 -16.84
C PRO A 64 0.76 8.50 -15.96
N LEU A 65 0.11 9.18 -15.03
CA LEU A 65 -0.91 8.61 -14.14
C LEU A 65 -2.11 9.54 -14.10
N SER A 66 -3.23 9.08 -14.65
CA SER A 66 -4.44 9.89 -14.72
C SER A 66 -5.06 10.09 -13.32
N PRO A 67 -5.88 11.14 -13.12
CA PRO A 67 -6.64 11.31 -11.88
C PRO A 67 -7.55 10.10 -11.57
N GLU A 68 -8.14 9.48 -12.58
CA GLU A 68 -9.00 8.30 -12.45
C GLU A 68 -8.19 7.07 -12.00
N GLU A 69 -7.00 6.87 -12.54
CA GLU A 69 -6.09 5.81 -12.10
C GLU A 69 -5.64 6.04 -10.65
N ALA A 70 -5.24 7.27 -10.30
CA ALA A 70 -4.87 7.63 -8.93
C ALA A 70 -6.03 7.43 -7.94
N HIS A 71 -7.27 7.62 -8.38
CA HIS A 71 -8.48 7.37 -7.56
C HIS A 71 -8.64 5.90 -7.17
N LEU A 72 -7.97 4.96 -7.86
CA LEU A 72 -8.01 3.53 -7.53
C LEU A 72 -7.02 3.13 -6.42
N ILE A 73 -6.09 3.99 -6.02
CA ILE A 73 -5.06 3.67 -5.01
C ILE A 73 -5.68 3.16 -3.69
N PRO A 74 -6.69 3.82 -3.08
CA PRO A 74 -7.30 3.29 -1.86
C PRO A 74 -7.95 1.92 -2.04
N THR A 75 -8.48 1.61 -3.22
CA THR A 75 -8.99 0.27 -3.56
C THR A 75 -7.86 -0.75 -3.49
N PHE A 76 -6.67 -0.43 -4.04
CA PHE A 76 -5.50 -1.30 -3.94
C PHE A 76 -4.98 -1.40 -2.51
N VAL A 77 -5.01 -0.33 -1.73
CA VAL A 77 -4.65 -0.35 -0.30
C VAL A 77 -5.57 -1.28 0.48
N MET A 78 -6.88 -1.21 0.25
CA MET A 78 -7.84 -2.12 0.89
C MET A 78 -7.64 -3.58 0.42
N ALA A 79 -7.38 -3.81 -0.86
CA ALA A 79 -7.09 -5.14 -1.40
C ALA A 79 -5.82 -5.74 -0.75
N ARG A 80 -4.74 -4.95 -0.66
CA ARG A 80 -3.50 -5.35 0.02
C ARG A 80 -3.75 -5.65 1.49
N ARG A 81 -4.52 -4.81 2.18
CA ARG A 81 -4.88 -5.02 3.59
C ARG A 81 -5.60 -6.35 3.82
N ILE A 82 -6.53 -6.71 2.95
CA ILE A 82 -7.24 -8.00 2.99
C ILE A 82 -6.28 -9.16 2.70
N GLN A 83 -5.40 -9.04 1.70
CA GLN A 83 -4.37 -10.05 1.41
C GLN A 83 -3.46 -10.28 2.63
N LEU A 84 -2.97 -9.20 3.26
CA LEU A 84 -2.12 -9.29 4.45
C LEU A 84 -2.86 -9.92 5.64
N MET A 85 -4.15 -9.63 5.80
CA MET A 85 -4.97 -10.28 6.82
C MET A 85 -5.06 -11.79 6.58
N ALA A 86 -5.30 -12.22 5.33
CA ALA A 86 -5.34 -13.63 4.97
C ALA A 86 -3.99 -14.32 5.25
N TRP A 87 -2.87 -13.67 4.89
CA TRP A 87 -1.52 -14.16 5.13
C TRP A 87 -1.23 -14.30 6.64
N ILE A 88 -1.59 -13.31 7.45
CA ILE A 88 -1.47 -13.36 8.91
C ILE A 88 -2.24 -14.56 9.48
N THR A 89 -3.47 -14.78 9.01
CA THR A 89 -4.31 -15.88 9.54
C THR A 89 -3.85 -17.26 9.10
N SER A 90 -3.13 -17.40 7.99
CA SER A 90 -2.62 -18.68 7.50
C SER A 90 -1.22 -19.03 8.04
N HIS A 91 -0.57 -18.11 8.76
CA HIS A 91 0.76 -18.27 9.34
C HIS A 91 0.78 -17.92 10.84
N ASP A 92 -0.31 -18.22 11.54
CA ASP A 92 -0.55 -17.86 12.95
C ASP A 92 0.50 -18.40 13.93
N ASP A 93 1.16 -19.51 13.59
CA ASP A 93 2.25 -20.10 14.37
C ASP A 93 3.59 -19.36 14.25
N SER A 94 3.75 -18.42 13.31
CA SER A 94 5.02 -17.72 13.08
C SER A 94 5.25 -16.55 14.05
N ASP A 95 6.47 -16.43 14.58
CA ASP A 95 6.83 -15.35 15.52
C ASP A 95 6.64 -13.92 14.98
N PRO A 96 6.92 -13.62 13.69
CA PRO A 96 6.63 -12.31 13.11
C PRO A 96 5.13 -11.99 13.10
N VAL A 97 4.28 -12.99 12.88
CA VAL A 97 2.82 -12.81 12.88
C VAL A 97 2.33 -12.38 14.26
N LYS A 98 2.88 -12.91 15.36
CA LYS A 98 2.46 -12.52 16.72
C LYS A 98 2.59 -11.01 16.99
N VAL A 99 3.55 -10.33 16.35
CA VAL A 99 3.75 -8.88 16.46
C VAL A 99 2.64 -8.11 15.74
N TYR A 100 2.26 -8.55 14.53
CA TYR A 100 1.26 -7.88 13.72
C TYR A 100 -0.18 -8.29 14.08
N TYR A 101 -0.38 -9.50 14.57
CA TYR A 101 -1.69 -10.13 14.75
C TYR A 101 -2.60 -9.34 15.69
N ARG A 102 -2.06 -8.78 16.78
CA ARG A 102 -2.86 -8.09 17.79
C ARG A 102 -3.39 -6.76 17.23
N GLY A 103 -4.68 -6.75 16.92
CA GLY A 103 -5.41 -5.56 16.47
C GLY A 103 -5.52 -5.43 14.94
N PHE A 104 -4.75 -6.18 14.14
CA PHE A 104 -4.78 -6.06 12.69
C PHE A 104 -6.16 -6.32 12.10
N ALA A 105 -6.84 -7.38 12.54
CA ALA A 105 -8.18 -7.73 12.09
C ALA A 105 -9.21 -6.63 12.44
N GLY A 106 -9.16 -6.11 13.67
CA GLY A 106 -10.06 -5.03 14.11
C GLY A 106 -9.84 -3.74 13.33
N GLU A 107 -8.58 -3.37 13.09
CA GLU A 107 -8.26 -2.21 12.25
C GLU A 107 -8.65 -2.43 10.79
N THR A 108 -8.51 -3.64 10.24
CA THR A 108 -8.97 -3.97 8.88
C THR A 108 -10.48 -3.80 8.75
N VAL A 109 -11.27 -4.20 9.75
CA VAL A 109 -12.73 -3.98 9.75
C VAL A 109 -13.04 -2.47 9.75
N LYS A 110 -12.45 -1.69 10.65
CA LYS A 110 -12.65 -0.22 10.69
C LYS A 110 -12.28 0.43 9.36
N MET A 111 -11.18 -0.01 8.74
CA MET A 111 -10.72 0.51 7.46
C MET A 111 -11.69 0.16 6.33
N GLY A 112 -12.23 -1.07 6.34
CA GLY A 112 -13.26 -1.51 5.40
C GLY A 112 -14.58 -0.74 5.56
N GLU A 113 -15.02 -0.48 6.80
CA GLU A 113 -16.21 0.34 7.07
C GLU A 113 -16.05 1.76 6.51
N ARG A 114 -14.91 2.40 6.78
CA ARG A 114 -14.60 3.74 6.25
C ARG A 114 -14.55 3.77 4.73
N PHE A 115 -13.94 2.75 4.10
CA PHE A 115 -13.91 2.60 2.66
C PHE A 115 -15.32 2.48 2.06
N LEU A 116 -16.17 1.62 2.63
CA LEU A 116 -17.54 1.41 2.17
C LEU A 116 -18.45 2.62 2.39
N MET A 117 -18.23 3.39 3.46
CA MET A 117 -18.95 4.63 3.73
C MET A 117 -18.53 5.79 2.81
N GLY A 118 -17.51 5.60 1.97
CA GLY A 118 -16.99 6.68 1.14
C GLY A 118 -16.29 7.77 1.95
N ASP A 119 -15.71 7.43 3.11
CA ASP A 119 -15.15 8.39 4.08
C ASP A 119 -14.16 9.36 3.41
N PRO A 120 -14.50 10.65 3.30
CA PRO A 120 -13.64 11.68 2.73
C PRO A 120 -12.20 11.67 3.25
N ASP A 121 -11.97 11.27 4.51
CA ASP A 121 -10.66 11.24 5.12
C ASP A 121 -9.84 10.02 4.70
N PHE A 122 -10.50 8.88 4.49
CA PHE A 122 -9.88 7.69 3.87
C PHE A 122 -9.42 7.99 2.44
N PHE A 123 -10.19 8.82 1.73
CA PHE A 123 -9.91 9.26 0.36
C PHE A 123 -9.23 10.64 0.30
N SER A 124 -8.89 11.27 1.43
CA SER A 124 -8.57 12.72 1.47
C SER A 124 -7.32 13.11 0.69
N PHE A 125 -6.40 12.16 0.51
CA PHE A 125 -5.21 12.37 -0.31
C PHE A 125 -5.54 12.41 -1.82
N ILE A 126 -6.62 11.78 -2.27
CA ILE A 126 -7.02 11.76 -3.69
C ILE A 126 -7.48 13.14 -4.17
N ARG A 127 -8.22 13.88 -3.35
CA ARG A 127 -8.70 15.22 -3.73
C ARG A 127 -7.55 16.19 -3.99
N ARG A 128 -6.41 16.02 -3.30
CA ARG A 128 -5.22 16.87 -3.48
C ARG A 128 -4.40 16.50 -4.73
N LEU A 129 -4.54 15.28 -5.25
CA LEU A 129 -3.78 14.77 -6.41
C LEU A 129 -4.44 15.07 -7.77
N GLY A 130 -5.69 15.56 -7.78
CA GLY A 130 -6.45 15.95 -8.97
C GLY A 130 -6.52 17.45 -9.22
N GLU A 131 -5.90 18.28 -8.36
CA GLU A 131 -5.90 19.75 -8.46
C GLU A 131 -4.54 20.31 -8.94
N SER A 132 -3.58 19.44 -9.29
CA SER A 132 -2.22 19.81 -9.72
C SER A 132 -1.98 19.58 -11.20
#